data_AF-A0AA37T4N5-F1
#
_entry.id   AF-A0AA37T4N5-F1
#
_cell.length_a   1.000
_cell.length_b   1.000
_cell.length_c   1.000
_cell.angle_alpha   90.00
_cell.angle_beta   90.00
_cell.angle_gamma   90.00
#
_symmetry.space_group_name_H-M   'P 1'
#
loop_
_entity.id
_entity.type
_entity.pdbx_description
1 polymer ?
#
loop_
_entity_poly.entity_id
_entity_poly.type
_entity_poly.pdbx_seq_one_letter_code
_entity_poly.pdbx_strand_id
1 'polypeptide(L)'
;METINNFLAQLAGLTMLQIALISILVIAVWFLPAMIAVVLNPSHAKYILVACIPAGFSLIAWSGLLVWACTGKVFERYKDKVKSDIKAT
;
A
#
# COMPACT_ATOMS: atom_id res chain seq x y z
N MET A 1 31.31 -0.38 -18.93
CA MET A 1 31.32 -1.86 -18.94
C MET A 1 31.77 -2.42 -17.58
N GLU A 2 32.87 -1.92 -16.99
CA GLU A 2 33.32 -2.36 -15.66
C GLU A 2 32.29 -2.15 -14.54
N THR A 3 31.59 -1.01 -14.50
CA THR A 3 30.56 -0.73 -13.49
C THR A 3 29.40 -1.72 -13.53
N ILE A 4 28.96 -2.10 -14.73
CA ILE A 4 27.90 -3.10 -14.94
C ILE A 4 28.37 -4.47 -14.44
N ASN A 5 29.60 -4.88 -14.79
CA ASN A 5 30.16 -6.15 -14.34
C ASN A 5 30.34 -6.22 -12.82
N ASN A 6 30.74 -5.11 -12.19
CA ASN A 6 30.83 -5.01 -10.73
C ASN A 6 29.45 -5.15 -10.08
N PHE A 7 28.41 -4.52 -10.64
CA PHE A 7 27.03 -4.69 -10.16
C PHE A 7 26.54 -6.14 -10.30
N LEU A 8 26.78 -6.78 -11.45
CA LEU A 8 26.37 -8.17 -11.68
C LEU A 8 27.10 -9.14 -10.75
N ALA A 9 28.38 -8.90 -10.46
CA ALA A 9 29.16 -9.70 -9.51
C ALA A 9 28.61 -9.57 -8.07
N GLN A 10 28.22 -8.35 -7.66
CA GLN A 10 27.57 -8.12 -6.37
C GLN A 10 26.18 -8.77 -6.28
N LEU A 11 25.41 -8.74 -7.37
CA LEU A 11 24.09 -9.39 -7.44
C LEU A 11 24.22 -10.92 -7.36
N ALA A 12 25.22 -11.50 -8.05
CA ALA A 12 25.51 -12.93 -8.00
C ALA A 12 26.05 -13.39 -6.64
N GLY A 13 26.69 -12.50 -5.88
CA GLY A 13 27.18 -12.75 -4.54
C GLY A 13 26.12 -12.60 -3.43
N LEU A 14 24.87 -12.29 -3.76
CA LEU A 14 23.81 -12.14 -2.77
C LEU A 14 23.54 -13.46 -2.04
N THR A 15 23.57 -13.41 -0.72
CA THR A 15 23.21 -14.56 0.12
C THR A 15 21.70 -14.81 0.10
N MET A 16 21.29 -16.06 0.35
CA MET A 16 19.87 -16.41 0.49
C MET A 16 19.14 -15.54 1.52
N LEU A 17 19.81 -15.17 2.62
CA LEU A 17 19.24 -14.28 3.64
C LEU A 17 18.98 -12.87 3.10
N GLN A 18 19.92 -12.30 2.34
CA GLN A 18 19.73 -10.97 1.74
C GLN A 18 18.58 -10.98 0.72
N ILE A 19 18.49 -12.02 -0.10
CA ILE A 19 17.39 -12.17 -1.07
C ILE A 19 16.05 -12.27 -0.33
N ALA A 20 15.97 -13.07 0.74
CA ALA A 20 14.77 -13.20 1.56
C ALA A 20 14.36 -11.87 2.20
N LEU A 21 15.32 -11.15 2.81
CA LEU A 21 15.07 -9.84 3.42
C LEU A 21 14.58 -8.82 2.39
N ILE A 22 15.24 -8.72 1.23
CA ILE A 22 14.82 -7.80 0.16
C ILE A 22 13.41 -8.16 -0.32
N SER A 23 13.12 -9.44 -0.49
CA SER A 23 11.80 -9.92 -0.94
C SER A 23 10.70 -9.57 0.07
N ILE A 24 10.94 -9.76 1.36
CA ILE A 24 10.03 -9.35 2.43
C ILE A 24 9.81 -7.84 2.41
N LEU A 25 10.89 -7.06 2.25
CA LEU A 25 10.83 -5.60 2.22
C LEU A 25 10.04 -5.11 1.01
N VAL A 26 10.24 -5.73 -0.16
CA VAL A 26 9.47 -5.45 -1.36
C VAL A 26 7.98 -5.74 -1.14
N ILE A 27 7.62 -6.89 -0.56
CA ILE A 27 6.22 -7.22 -0.27
C ILE A 27 5.63 -6.24 0.75
N ALA A 28 6.39 -5.89 1.80
CA ALA A 28 5.95 -4.95 2.83
C ALA A 28 5.69 -3.55 2.24
N VAL A 29 6.55 -3.06 1.34
CA VAL A 29 6.35 -1.79 0.65
C VAL A 29 5.20 -1.90 -0.36
N TRP A 30 5.10 -3.01 -1.09
CA TRP A 30 4.04 -3.24 -2.07
C TRP A 30 2.65 -3.19 -1.42
N PHE A 31 2.50 -3.78 -0.24
CA PHE A 31 1.26 -3.81 0.55
C PHE A 31 1.16 -2.71 1.62
N LEU A 32 2.05 -1.72 1.59
CA LEU A 32 2.06 -0.61 2.53
C LEU A 32 0.72 0.16 2.60
N PRO A 33 0.02 0.44 1.47
CA PRO A 33 -1.29 1.09 1.52
C PRO A 33 -2.35 0.26 2.25
N ALA A 34 -2.30 -1.07 2.09
CA ALA A 34 -3.21 -1.98 2.76
C ALA A 34 -2.95 -2.03 4.28
N MET A 35 -1.68 -2.02 4.71
CA MET A 35 -1.34 -1.95 6.14
C MET A 35 -1.87 -0.66 6.78
N ILE A 36 -1.70 0.49 6.11
CA ILE A 36 -2.23 1.78 6.58
C ILE A 36 -3.76 1.73 6.67
N ALA A 37 -4.42 1.13 5.67
CA ALA A 37 -5.88 1.00 5.64
C ALA A 37 -6.42 0.14 6.79
N VAL A 38 -5.75 -0.95 7.17
CA VAL A 38 -6.18 -1.80 8.29
C VAL A 38 -6.20 -1.03 9.61
N VAL A 39 -5.23 -0.15 9.85
CA VAL A 39 -5.11 0.64 11.09
C VAL A 39 -6.09 1.83 11.09
N LEU A 40 -6.20 2.53 9.97
CA LEU A 40 -7.00 3.76 9.90
C LEU A 40 -8.48 3.49 9.59
N ASN A 41 -8.79 2.50 8.74
CA ASN A 41 -10.13 2.17 8.24
C ASN A 41 -10.31 0.66 8.00
N PRO A 42 -10.47 -0.15 9.05
CA PRO A 42 -10.63 -1.60 8.91
C PRO A 42 -11.83 -2.00 8.04
N SER A 43 -12.85 -1.14 7.96
CA SER A 43 -14.03 -1.28 7.09
C SER A 43 -13.66 -1.30 5.60
N HIS A 44 -12.77 -0.40 5.18
CA HIS A 44 -12.37 -0.24 3.77
C HIS A 44 -11.08 -0.99 3.40
N ALA A 45 -10.36 -1.51 4.40
CA ALA A 45 -9.12 -2.26 4.21
C ALA A 45 -9.26 -3.42 3.21
N LYS A 46 -10.41 -4.11 3.18
CA LYS A 46 -10.68 -5.22 2.26
C LYS A 46 -10.63 -4.79 0.79
N TYR A 47 -11.18 -3.61 0.48
CA TYR A 47 -11.18 -3.07 -0.87
C TYR A 47 -9.79 -2.58 -1.28
N ILE A 48 -9.07 -1.92 -0.37
CA ILE A 48 -7.70 -1.45 -0.62
C ILE A 48 -6.75 -2.63 -0.84
N LEU A 49 -6.95 -3.74 -0.13
CA LEU A 49 -6.13 -4.95 -0.26
C LEU A 49 -6.33 -5.64 -1.61
N VAL A 50 -7.59 -5.75 -2.07
CA VAL A 50 -7.88 -6.27 -3.43
C VAL A 50 -7.34 -5.33 -4.50
N ALA A 51 -7.44 -4.01 -4.29
CA ALA A 51 -6.91 -3.02 -5.22
C ALA A 51 -5.37 -2.95 -5.23
N CYS A 52 -4.68 -3.34 -4.16
CA CYS A 52 -3.20 -3.41 -4.14
C CYS A 52 -2.65 -4.45 -5.12
N ILE A 53 -3.41 -5.50 -5.46
CA ILE A 53 -2.98 -6.54 -6.42
C ILE A 53 -2.76 -5.94 -7.83
N PRO A 54 -3.74 -5.24 -8.45
CA PRO A 54 -3.51 -4.53 -9.71
C PRO A 54 -2.75 -3.21 -9.55
N ALA A 55 -2.91 -2.50 -8.43
CA ALA A 55 -2.27 -1.19 -8.24
C ALA A 55 -0.76 -1.28 -8.05
N GLY A 56 -0.23 -2.43 -7.62
CA GLY A 56 1.20 -2.64 -7.60
C GLY A 56 1.88 -2.49 -8.96
N PHE A 57 1.14 -2.71 -10.05
CA PHE A 57 1.64 -2.54 -11.42
C PHE A 57 1.72 -1.06 -11.87
N SER A 58 1.13 -0.13 -11.10
CA SER A 58 1.06 1.29 -11.46
C SER A 58 1.27 2.21 -10.25
N LEU A 59 2.33 3.03 -10.28
CA LEU A 59 2.65 4.00 -9.24
C LEU A 59 1.51 5.00 -8.96
N ILE A 60 0.71 5.35 -9.98
CA ILE A 60 -0.42 6.27 -9.83
C ILE A 60 -1.55 5.62 -9.04
N ALA A 61 -1.88 4.36 -9.34
CA ALA A 61 -2.89 3.63 -8.58
C ALA A 61 -2.40 3.37 -7.15
N TRP A 62 -1.12 3.03 -6.98
CA TRP A 62 -0.50 2.79 -5.67
C TRP A 62 -0.54 4.04 -4.77
N SER A 63 -0.17 5.21 -5.30
CA SER A 63 -0.26 6.48 -4.57
C SER A 63 -1.70 6.90 -4.25
N GLY A 64 -2.65 6.68 -5.17
CA GLY A 64 -4.08 6.93 -4.92
C GLY A 64 -4.63 6.09 -3.77
N LEU A 65 -4.26 4.80 -3.69
CA LEU A 65 -4.62 3.95 -2.56
C LEU A 65 -4.02 4.44 -1.24
N LEU A 66 -2.82 5.01 -1.28
CA LEU A 66 -2.15 5.56 -0.10
C LEU A 66 -2.91 6.78 0.44
N VAL A 67 -3.31 7.72 -0.43
CA VAL A 67 -4.14 8.87 -0.06
C VAL A 67 -5.51 8.42 0.46
N TRP A 68 -6.12 7.42 -0.18
CA TRP A 68 -7.41 6.88 0.24
C TRP A 68 -7.33 6.16 1.60
N ALA A 69 -6.27 5.39 1.84
CA ALA A 69 -6.00 4.74 3.12
C ALA A 69 -5.90 5.77 4.26
N CYS A 70 -5.23 6.90 4.01
CA CYS A 70 -5.11 8.01 4.99
C CYS A 70 -6.42 8.78 5.19
N THR A 71 -7.22 8.98 4.13
CA THR A 71 -8.39 9.91 4.15
C THR A 71 -9.71 9.23 4.53
N GLY A 72 -9.83 7.90 4.41
CA GLY A 72 -11.12 7.19 4.51
C GLY A 72 -11.94 7.46 5.78
N LYS A 73 -11.29 7.75 6.91
CA LYS A 73 -11.95 7.92 8.21
C LYS A 73 -12.68 9.26 8.33
N VAL A 74 -12.16 10.27 7.62
CA VAL A 74 -12.76 11.61 7.54
C VAL A 74 -14.05 11.53 6.71
N PHE A 75 -14.05 10.72 5.66
CA PHE A 75 -15.19 10.55 4.76
C PHE A 75 -16.36 9.82 5.43
N GLU A 76 -16.08 8.77 6.21
CA GLU A 76 -17.13 8.07 6.98
C GLU A 76 -17.82 9.00 7.99
N ARG A 77 -17.05 9.77 8.78
CA ARG A 77 -17.63 10.71 9.75
C ARG A 77 -18.49 11.79 9.11
N TYR A 78 -18.12 12.26 7.92
CA TYR A 78 -18.92 13.24 7.19
C TYR A 78 -20.24 12.62 6.70
N LYS A 79 -20.19 11.37 6.21
CA LYS A 79 -21.37 10.65 5.73
C LYS A 79 -22.38 10.39 6.85
N ASP A 80 -21.90 10.01 8.03
CA ASP A 80 -22.77 9.77 9.19
C ASP A 80 -23.44 11.06 9.69
N LYS A 81 -22.72 12.19 9.66
CA LYS A 81 -23.27 13.49 10.03
C LYS A 81 -24.36 13.98 9.08
N VAL A 82 -24.16 13.83 7.76
CA VAL A 82 -25.20 14.18 6.77
C VAL A 82 -26.43 13.29 6.96
N LYS A 83 -26.23 11.99 7.23
CA LYS A 83 -27.33 11.04 7.46
C LYS A 83 -28.11 11.36 8.75
N SER A 84 -27.46 11.81 9.82
CA SER A 84 -28.15 12.23 11.04
C SER A 84 -28.96 13.51 10.84
N ASP A 85 -28.43 14.48 10.10
CA ASP A 85 -29.07 15.77 9.85
C ASP A 85 -30.36 15.59 9.01
N ILE A 86 -30.36 14.68 8.03
CA ILE A 86 -31.56 14.33 7.24
C ILE A 86 -32.64 13.64 8.08
N LYS A 87 -32.26 12.79 9.05
CA LYS A 87 -33.22 12.01 9.85
C LYS A 87 -33.88 12.84 10.96
N ALA A 88 -33.35 14.01 11.28
CA ALA A 88 -33.87 14.95 12.26
C ALA A 88 -34.85 15.98 11.66
N THR A 89 -35.05 15.96 10.34
CA THR A 89 -36.01 16.78 9.58
C THR A 89 -37.21 15.92 9.19
#